data_AF-A0A7L4ZM89-F1
#
_entry.id   AF-A0A7L4ZM89-F1
#
_cell.length_a   1.000
_cell.length_b   1.000
_cell.length_c   1.000
_cell.angle_alpha   90.00
_cell.angle_beta   90.00
_cell.angle_gamma   90.00
#
_symmetry.space_group_name_H-M   'P 1'
#
loop_
_entity.id
_entity.type
_entity.pdbx_description
1 polymer ?
#
loop_
_entity_poly.entity_id
_entity_poly.type
_entity_poly.pdbx_seq_one_letter_code
_entity_poly.pdbx_strand_id
1 'polypeptide(L)'
;MILLKLFACFLIVSLFIFSKLQAYETRISPKYKTYFGMMTSILKPILNVFSKFFKPHKVGNGLALDTTQFVLLILLLLILMI
;
A
#
# COMPACT_ATOMS: atom_id res chain seq x y z
N MET A 1 -12.24 19.76 -0.80
CA MET A 1 -12.12 18.90 -2.00
C MET A 1 -10.68 18.78 -2.49
N ILE A 2 -9.98 19.86 -2.83
CA ILE A 2 -8.55 19.78 -3.28
C ILE A 2 -7.63 19.09 -2.26
N LEU A 3 -7.75 19.43 -0.97
CA LEU A 3 -6.87 18.88 0.07
C LEU A 3 -7.01 17.35 0.22
N LEU A 4 -8.24 16.84 0.10
CA LEU A 4 -8.53 15.41 0.14
C LEU A 4 -7.96 14.69 -1.08
N LYS A 5 -8.08 15.29 -2.28
CA LYS A 5 -7.50 14.74 -3.51
C LYS A 5 -5.97 14.72 -3.46
N LEU A 6 -5.35 15.77 -2.93
CA LEU A 6 -3.89 15.82 -2.68
C LEU A 6 -3.45 14.73 -1.71
N PHE A 7 -4.19 14.56 -0.61
CA PHE A 7 -3.91 13.51 0.36
C PHE A 7 -4.06 12.11 -0.26
N ALA A 8 -5.10 11.87 -1.04
CA ALA A 8 -5.30 10.62 -1.77
C ALA A 8 -4.15 10.35 -2.76
N CYS A 9 -3.72 11.37 -3.53
CA CYS A 9 -2.55 11.27 -4.41
C CYS A 9 -1.29 10.87 -3.64
N PHE A 10 -1.02 11.52 -2.50
CA PHE A 10 0.13 11.20 -1.66
C PHE A 10 0.07 9.75 -1.14
N LEU A 11 -1.11 9.28 -0.72
CA LEU A 11 -1.34 7.90 -0.31
C LEU A 11 -1.16 6.91 -1.45
N ILE A 12 -1.61 7.22 -2.67
CA ILE A 12 -1.43 6.37 -3.86
C ILE A 12 0.06 6.20 -4.16
N VAL A 13 0.82 7.29 -4.19
CA VAL A 13 2.27 7.24 -4.44
C VAL A 13 2.98 6.43 -3.35
N SER A 14 2.59 6.66 -2.09
CA SER A 14 3.14 5.92 -0.95
C SER A 14 2.80 4.42 -1.06
N LEU A 15 1.57 4.07 -1.36
CA LEU A 15 1.12 2.69 -1.52
C LEU A 15 1.88 1.98 -2.64
N PHE A 16 2.12 2.67 -3.77
CA PHE A 16 2.85 2.11 -4.91
C PHE A 16 4.31 1.81 -4.55
N ILE A 17 4.99 2.75 -3.90
CA ILE A 17 6.37 2.57 -3.45
C ILE A 17 6.45 1.43 -2.43
N PHE A 18 5.50 1.38 -1.48
CA PHE A 18 5.44 0.34 -0.47
C PHE A 18 5.24 -1.05 -1.10
N SER A 19 4.30 -1.18 -2.03
CA SER A 19 4.03 -2.45 -2.75
C SER A 19 5.28 -3.01 -3.42
N LYS A 20 6.09 -2.14 -4.04
CA LYS A 20 7.37 -2.56 -4.66
C LYS A 20 8.44 -2.92 -3.64
N LEU A 21 8.61 -2.12 -2.60
CA LEU A 21 9.70 -2.28 -1.63
C LEU A 21 9.43 -3.39 -0.63
N GLN A 22 8.16 -3.70 -0.33
CA GLN A 22 7.78 -4.72 0.64
C GLN A 22 8.34 -6.10 0.28
N ALA A 23 8.35 -6.47 -1.01
CA ALA A 23 8.94 -7.73 -1.47
C ALA A 23 10.46 -7.83 -1.24
N TYR A 24 11.12 -6.68 -1.03
CA TYR A 24 12.57 -6.56 -0.86
C TYR A 24 12.96 -5.98 0.51
N GLU A 25 12.08 -6.03 1.51
CA GLU A 25 12.28 -5.41 2.83
C GLU A 25 13.66 -5.73 3.44
N THR A 26 14.12 -6.97 3.31
CA THR A 26 15.42 -7.45 3.83
C THR A 26 16.63 -6.92 3.06
N ARG A 27 16.43 -6.39 1.86
CA ARG A 27 17.47 -5.86 0.96
C ARG A 27 17.49 -4.34 0.90
N ILE A 28 16.66 -3.65 1.69
CA ILE A 28 16.62 -2.19 1.74
C ILE A 28 17.88 -1.68 2.43
N SER A 29 18.60 -0.77 1.76
CA SER A 29 19.78 -0.12 2.32
C SER A 29 19.46 0.60 3.64
N PRO A 30 20.37 0.57 4.64
CA PRO A 30 20.17 1.23 5.93
C PRO A 30 19.75 2.71 5.83
N LYS A 31 20.25 3.41 4.80
CA LYS A 31 19.91 4.82 4.51
C LYS A 31 18.41 5.05 4.27
N TYR A 32 17.72 4.08 3.66
CA TYR A 32 16.30 4.19 3.29
C TYR A 32 15.38 3.44 4.25
N LYS A 33 15.94 2.67 5.18
CA LYS A 33 15.19 1.85 6.14
C LYS A 33 14.27 2.70 7.03
N THR A 34 14.69 3.90 7.42
CA THR A 34 13.87 4.83 8.21
C THR A 34 12.62 5.28 7.46
N TYR A 35 12.77 5.72 6.20
CA TYR A 35 11.66 6.14 5.36
C TYR A 35 10.71 4.98 5.05
N PHE A 36 11.25 3.79 4.77
CA PHE A 36 10.46 2.59 4.59
C PHE A 36 9.70 2.20 5.87
N GLY A 37 10.33 2.33 7.04
CA GLY A 37 9.69 2.11 8.33
C GLY A 37 8.53 3.06 8.58
N MET A 38 8.68 4.35 8.24
CA MET A 38 7.60 5.34 8.32
C MET A 38 6.42 4.97 7.41
N MET A 39 6.68 4.65 6.14
CA MET A 39 5.63 4.20 5.21
C MET A 39 4.94 2.94 5.71
N THR A 40 5.72 1.97 6.20
CA THR A 40 5.20 0.72 6.76
C THR A 40 4.30 0.99 7.96
N SER A 41 4.69 1.91 8.85
CA SER A 41 3.91 2.29 10.04
C SER A 41 2.57 2.94 9.69
N ILE A 42 2.51 3.71 8.59
CA ILE A 42 1.26 4.36 8.13
C ILE A 42 0.38 3.37 7.34
N LEU A 43 0.98 2.61 6.42
CA LEU A 43 0.26 1.76 5.49
C LEU A 43 -0.17 0.42 6.09
N LYS A 44 0.65 -0.23 6.93
CA LYS A 44 0.28 -1.54 7.53
C LYS A 44 -1.02 -1.48 8.34
N PRO A 45 -1.25 -0.50 9.23
CA PRO A 45 -2.51 -0.42 9.97
C PRO A 45 -3.72 -0.31 9.03
N ILE A 46 -3.61 0.52 7.99
CA ILE A 46 -4.66 0.68 6.97
C ILE A 46 -4.88 -0.66 6.26
N LEU A 47 -3.83 -1.25 5.68
CA LEU A 47 -3.91 -2.54 4.99
C LEU A 47 -4.42 -3.67 5.89
N ASN A 48 -4.08 -3.67 7.18
CA ASN A 48 -4.58 -4.65 8.15
C ASN A 48 -6.08 -4.50 8.44
N VAL A 49 -6.63 -3.29 8.35
CA VAL A 49 -8.08 -3.10 8.42
C VAL A 49 -8.72 -3.74 7.19
N PHE A 50 -8.17 -3.53 6.00
CA PHE A 50 -8.67 -4.15 4.77
C PHE A 50 -8.45 -5.66 4.70
N SER A 51 -7.37 -6.20 5.28
CA SER A 51 -7.06 -7.64 5.29
C SER A 51 -8.07 -8.47 6.07
N LYS A 52 -8.82 -7.85 7.00
CA LYS A 52 -9.96 -8.50 7.67
C LYS A 52 -11.11 -8.79 6.70
N PHE A 53 -11.25 -7.98 5.66
CA PHE A 53 -12.34 -8.09 4.69
C PHE A 53 -11.91 -8.80 3.40
N PHE A 54 -10.65 -8.65 2.99
CA PHE A 54 -10.12 -9.16 1.73
C PHE A 54 -8.93 -10.08 1.96
N LYS A 55 -9.10 -11.37 1.64
CA LYS A 55 -8.05 -12.39 1.77
C LYS A 55 -7.10 -12.35 0.55
N PRO A 56 -5.78 -12.57 0.75
CA PRO A 56 -4.82 -12.67 -0.35
C PRO A 56 -5.26 -13.71 -1.38
N HIS A 57 -5.21 -13.35 -2.66
CA HIS A 57 -5.64 -14.23 -3.74
C HIS A 57 -4.44 -14.95 -4.35
N LYS A 58 -4.45 -16.29 -4.34
CA LYS A 58 -3.37 -17.08 -4.95
C LYS A 58 -3.45 -16.99 -6.47
N VAL A 59 -2.46 -16.37 -7.08
CA VAL A 59 -2.34 -16.19 -8.53
C VAL A 59 -1.35 -17.18 -9.17
N GLY A 60 -0.62 -17.95 -8.35
CA GLY A 60 0.26 -19.03 -8.82
C GLY A 60 0.83 -19.85 -7.66
N ASN A 61 1.62 -20.88 -7.98
CA ASN A 61 2.31 -21.69 -6.98
C ASN A 61 3.32 -20.82 -6.21
N GLY A 62 3.02 -20.55 -4.94
CA GLY A 62 3.83 -19.66 -4.10
C GLY A 62 3.66 -18.17 -4.39
N LEU A 63 2.77 -17.78 -5.32
CA LEU A 63 2.51 -16.38 -5.67
C LEU A 63 1.11 -15.99 -5.19
N ALA A 64 1.03 -15.15 -4.17
CA ALA A 64 -0.21 -14.56 -3.69
C ALA A 64 -0.23 -13.07 -4.01
N LEU A 65 -1.28 -12.63 -4.68
CA LEU A 65 -1.57 -11.22 -4.88
C LEU A 65 -2.13 -10.65 -3.57
N ASP A 66 -1.52 -9.58 -3.07
CA ASP A 66 -2.07 -8.82 -1.96
C ASP A 66 -3.25 -7.98 -2.45
N THR A 67 -4.44 -8.58 -2.41
CA THR A 67 -5.71 -7.96 -2.81
C THR A 67 -6.05 -6.73 -1.99
N THR A 68 -5.51 -6.59 -0.77
CA THR A 68 -5.80 -5.46 0.10
C THR A 68 -5.24 -4.16 -0.46
N GLN A 69 -4.04 -4.21 -1.02
CA GLN A 69 -3.40 -3.07 -1.67
C GLN A 69 -4.18 -2.65 -2.92
N PHE A 70 -4.65 -3.64 -3.70
CA PHE A 70 -5.44 -3.38 -4.90
C PHE A 70 -6.79 -2.73 -4.58
N VAL A 71 -7.50 -3.24 -3.57
CA VAL A 71 -8.77 -2.66 -3.11
C VAL A 71 -8.57 -1.25 -2.57
N LEU A 72 -7.53 -1.03 -1.75
CA LEU A 72 -7.20 0.29 -1.22
C LEU A 72 -6.89 1.28 -2.34
N LEU A 73 -6.17 0.84 -3.38
CA LEU A 73 -5.86 1.67 -4.55
C LEU A 73 -7.14 2.10 -5.28
N ILE A 74 -8.06 1.17 -5.55
CA ILE A 74 -9.35 1.49 -6.19
C ILE A 74 -10.11 2.53 -5.36
N LEU A 75 -10.17 2.36 -4.04
CA LEU A 75 -10.84 3.31 -3.15
C LEU A 75 -10.22 4.71 -3.24
N LEU A 76 -8.89 4.80 -3.23
CA LEU A 76 -8.19 6.09 -3.35
C LEU A 76 -8.42 6.76 -4.70
N LEU A 77 -8.51 5.99 -5.78
CA LEU A 77 -8.82 6.52 -7.12
C LEU A 77 -10.26 7.06 -7.20
N LEU A 78 -11.23 6.37 -6.59
CA LEU A 78 -12.61 6.85 -6.51
C LEU A 78 -12.71 8.19 -5.75
N ILE A 79 -11.96 8.33 -4.64
CA ILE A 79 -11.86 9.59 -3.88
C ILE A 79 -11.31 10.73 -4.74
N LEU A 80 -10.39 10.44 -5.67
CA LEU A 80 -9.81 11.43 -6.56
C LEU A 80 -10.80 11.88 -7.64
N MET A 81 -11.64 10.96 -8.10
CA MET A 81 -12.62 11.19 -9.16
C MET A 81 -13.82 12.04 -8.72
N ILE A 82 -14.22 11.94 -7.45
CA ILE A 82 -15.29 12.73 -6.83
C ILE A 82 -14.74 14.11 -6.45
#